data_AF-A0A6A4DSM4-F1
#
_entry.id   AF-A0A6A4DSM4-F1
#
_cell.length_a   1.000
_cell.length_b   1.000
_cell.length_c   1.000
_cell.angle_alpha   90.00
_cell.angle_beta   90.00
_cell.angle_gamma   90.00
#
_symmetry.space_group_name_H-M   'P 1'
#
loop_
_entity.id
_entity.type
_entity.pdbx_description
1 polymer ?
#
loop_
_entity_poly.entity_id
_entity_poly.type
_entity_poly.pdbx_seq_one_letter_code
_entity_poly.pdbx_strand_id
1 'polypeptide(L)'
;MRALRRLCNGIFEVWMYLQVELHGSYSIYRMRLLNNYTSSTSALRASIFLAMAPFPCLAILTLIDCVPLAPTESGYRANFLFWGRNCLTISLMTRAILEQLHLTVPSLHFTTWRTLSISVIPSAGSVAFMLAMTSLIGFPLPFTLVVGIPVWFLGLVICFGIFFGAKLRREAALRKELLNYIVVIACQVVLTFIYPAYLYGFRAIDSTAQTFYVLLLPIIKIATKNWISLFLGSKDDLKPQVVILNIEVFNALYVASSMQNATSITTTLALMLVDFVLAWISIKDVNHFLVGITSLLDKIPADHPLKTANFVEVALQMLDEDAQLKKDVSLRYFSVHHYPDAPKNKKARVHLDPTSDERTEYIQKTAQVLFTAEFIVLIEFTEVIIPFIYSIYTIAMFELPNRVFYPQIRALDRTSLFSMLGNIAIYDREWRMVQSNLFLWICYTIQNSLDHNGADFSWQFSWLKNAHG
;
A
#
# COMPACT_ATOMS: atom_id res chain seq x y z
N MET A 1 -27.97 -28.76 -13.09
CA MET A 1 -27.77 -27.49 -13.85
C MET A 1 -28.43 -26.27 -13.19
N ARG A 2 -29.77 -26.12 -13.10
CA ARG A 2 -30.39 -24.87 -12.58
C ARG A 2 -29.96 -24.48 -11.15
N ALA A 3 -29.85 -25.44 -10.22
CA ALA A 3 -29.35 -25.18 -8.86
C ALA A 3 -27.89 -24.69 -8.86
N LEU A 4 -27.01 -25.35 -9.63
CA LEU A 4 -25.61 -24.94 -9.80
C LEU A 4 -25.51 -23.51 -10.32
N ARG A 5 -26.31 -23.14 -11.34
CA ARG A 5 -26.33 -21.78 -11.90
C ARG A 5 -26.79 -20.73 -10.88
N ARG A 6 -27.80 -21.04 -10.04
CA ARG A 6 -28.20 -20.15 -8.94
C ARG A 6 -27.10 -19.99 -7.89
N LEU A 7 -26.39 -21.07 -7.57
CA LEU A 7 -25.30 -21.05 -6.60
C LEU A 7 -24.09 -20.26 -7.12
N CYS A 8 -23.69 -20.46 -8.38
CA CYS A 8 -22.67 -19.66 -9.05
C CYS A 8 -23.06 -18.19 -9.13
N ASN A 9 -24.31 -17.86 -9.49
CA ASN A 9 -24.78 -16.48 -9.49
C ASN A 9 -24.76 -15.87 -8.07
N GLY A 10 -25.20 -16.59 -7.04
CA GLY A 10 -25.15 -16.10 -5.66
C GLY A 10 -23.73 -15.86 -5.15
N ILE A 11 -22.79 -16.75 -5.50
CA ILE A 11 -21.36 -16.57 -5.21
C ILE A 11 -20.81 -15.36 -5.98
N PHE A 12 -21.20 -15.17 -7.24
CA PHE A 12 -20.78 -14.02 -8.05
C PHE A 12 -21.29 -12.69 -7.48
N GLU A 13 -22.57 -12.59 -7.08
CA GLU A 13 -23.11 -11.38 -6.45
C GLU A 13 -22.38 -11.06 -5.12
N VAL A 14 -22.10 -12.07 -4.29
CA VAL A 14 -21.32 -11.90 -3.05
C VAL A 14 -19.88 -11.50 -3.34
N TRP A 15 -19.25 -12.07 -4.37
CA TRP A 15 -17.91 -11.73 -4.81
C TRP A 15 -17.83 -10.26 -5.26
N MET A 16 -18.74 -9.84 -6.14
CA MET A 16 -18.87 -8.46 -6.61
C MET A 16 -19.07 -7.50 -5.43
N TYR A 17 -19.96 -7.83 -4.48
CA TYR A 17 -20.20 -7.02 -3.27
C TYR A 17 -18.96 -6.87 -2.38
N LEU A 18 -18.11 -7.91 -2.29
CA LEU A 18 -16.86 -7.89 -1.53
C LEU A 18 -15.71 -7.16 -2.26
N GLN A 19 -15.85 -6.87 -3.55
CA GLN A 19 -14.85 -6.11 -4.31
C GLN A 19 -15.01 -4.60 -4.07
N VAL A 20 -14.12 -4.07 -3.22
CA VAL A 20 -14.02 -2.64 -2.89
C VAL A 20 -13.84 -1.75 -4.14
N GLU A 21 -13.16 -2.26 -5.16
CA GLU A 21 -12.86 -1.56 -6.42
C GLU A 21 -14.08 -1.25 -7.31
N LEU A 22 -15.23 -1.89 -7.02
CA LEU A 22 -16.48 -1.70 -7.75
C LEU A 22 -17.43 -0.70 -7.07
N HIS A 23 -17.11 -0.27 -5.85
CA HIS A 23 -18.04 0.40 -4.92
C HIS A 23 -17.67 1.85 -4.55
N GLY A 24 -16.91 2.54 -5.41
CA GLY A 24 -16.58 3.96 -5.22
C GLY A 24 -16.67 4.79 -6.50
N SER A 25 -16.44 6.08 -6.37
CA SER A 25 -16.50 7.06 -7.46
C SER A 25 -15.24 7.93 -7.52
N TYR A 26 -14.69 8.10 -8.71
CA TYR A 26 -13.61 9.05 -8.96
C TYR A 26 -14.14 10.49 -8.94
N SER A 27 -13.51 11.41 -8.20
CA SER A 27 -14.01 12.79 -8.15
C SER A 27 -13.75 13.58 -9.45
N ILE A 28 -14.63 14.55 -9.72
CA ILE A 28 -14.45 15.56 -10.78
C ILE A 28 -13.09 16.27 -10.67
N TYR A 29 -12.64 16.54 -9.44
CA TYR A 29 -11.37 17.21 -9.19
C TYR A 29 -10.20 16.36 -9.71
N ARG A 30 -10.17 15.07 -9.36
CA ARG A 30 -9.16 14.14 -9.88
C ARG A 30 -9.30 13.91 -11.38
N MET A 31 -10.52 13.89 -11.92
CA MET A 31 -10.79 13.77 -13.36
C MET A 31 -10.17 14.92 -14.16
N ARG A 32 -10.36 16.17 -13.70
CA ARG A 32 -9.75 17.35 -14.31
C ARG A 32 -8.24 17.38 -14.13
N LEU A 33 -7.73 16.95 -12.97
CA LEU A 33 -6.28 16.85 -12.72
C LEU A 33 -5.61 15.82 -13.64
N LEU A 34 -6.23 14.65 -13.83
CA LEU A 34 -5.78 13.61 -14.76
C LEU A 34 -5.73 14.12 -16.20
N ASN A 35 -6.82 14.73 -16.69
CA ASN A 35 -6.88 15.29 -18.04
C ASN A 35 -5.77 16.35 -18.26
N ASN A 36 -5.60 17.28 -17.31
CA ASN A 36 -4.53 18.27 -17.37
C ASN A 36 -3.13 17.65 -17.34
N TYR A 37 -2.92 16.59 -16.55
CA TYR A 37 -1.63 15.89 -16.46
C TYR A 37 -1.30 15.20 -17.79
N THR A 38 -2.24 14.43 -18.35
CA THR A 38 -2.10 13.74 -19.63
C THR A 38 -1.87 14.71 -20.80
N SER A 39 -2.51 15.88 -20.79
CA SER A 39 -2.28 16.91 -21.83
C SER A 39 -0.95 17.67 -21.68
N SER A 40 -0.31 17.67 -20.51
CA SER A 40 0.88 18.50 -20.23
C SER A 40 2.17 17.71 -19.98
N THR A 41 2.08 16.41 -19.73
CA THR A 41 3.22 15.56 -19.35
C THR A 41 3.38 14.43 -20.36
N SER A 42 4.56 14.38 -21.00
CA SER A 42 4.89 13.27 -21.90
C SER A 42 5.04 11.95 -21.15
N ALA A 43 4.65 10.85 -21.80
CA ALA A 43 4.77 9.50 -21.24
C ALA A 43 6.19 9.22 -20.73
N LEU A 44 7.24 9.60 -21.49
CA LEU A 44 8.63 9.44 -21.06
C LEU A 44 8.97 10.22 -19.77
N ARG A 45 8.45 11.43 -19.58
CA ARG A 45 8.66 12.20 -18.34
C ARG A 45 7.97 11.55 -17.15
N ALA A 46 6.76 11.00 -17.37
CA ALA A 46 6.09 10.17 -16.38
C ALA A 46 6.97 8.94 -16.09
N SER A 47 7.26 8.08 -17.08
CA SER A 47 8.08 6.87 -16.94
C SER A 47 9.43 7.08 -16.25
N ILE A 48 10.10 8.23 -16.40
CA ILE A 48 11.34 8.55 -15.67
C ILE A 48 11.06 8.93 -14.20
N PHE A 49 10.09 9.80 -13.91
CA PHE A 49 9.69 10.09 -12.52
C PHE A 49 9.21 8.81 -11.81
N LEU A 50 8.57 7.94 -12.59
CA LEU A 50 8.19 6.61 -12.20
C LEU A 50 9.44 5.75 -11.94
N ALA A 51 10.37 5.51 -12.86
CA ALA A 51 11.60 4.76 -12.60
C ALA A 51 12.42 5.31 -11.41
N MET A 52 12.56 6.63 -11.27
CA MET A 52 13.47 7.29 -10.31
C MET A 52 13.00 7.33 -8.87
N ALA A 53 11.69 7.40 -8.61
CA ALA A 53 11.26 7.68 -7.24
C ALA A 53 11.42 6.54 -6.21
N PRO A 54 11.81 5.25 -6.46
CA PRO A 54 12.12 4.28 -5.40
C PRO A 54 13.53 4.38 -4.85
N PHE A 55 14.45 5.00 -5.60
CA PHE A 55 15.84 5.13 -5.20
C PHE A 55 16.05 5.95 -3.93
N PRO A 56 15.28 7.02 -3.60
CA PRO A 56 15.38 7.69 -2.30
C PRO A 56 15.06 6.78 -1.11
N CYS A 57 13.99 5.97 -1.20
CA CYS A 57 13.63 4.98 -0.18
C CYS A 57 14.74 3.94 -0.01
N LEU A 58 15.20 3.36 -1.11
CA LEU A 58 16.28 2.37 -1.14
C LEU A 58 17.61 2.94 -0.61
N ALA A 59 17.98 4.16 -0.97
CA ALA A 59 19.21 4.80 -0.52
C ALA A 59 19.19 5.04 1.00
N ILE A 60 18.07 5.52 1.56
CA ILE A 60 17.92 5.71 3.01
C ILE A 60 18.06 4.36 3.74
N LEU A 61 17.41 3.31 3.24
CA LEU A 61 17.52 1.95 3.77
C LEU A 61 18.97 1.44 3.74
N THR A 62 19.62 1.44 2.58
CA THR A 62 21.02 1.01 2.43
C THR A 62 21.95 1.82 3.34
N LEU A 63 21.73 3.12 3.53
CA LEU A 63 22.52 3.95 4.46
C LEU A 63 22.33 3.55 5.94
N ILE A 64 21.11 3.16 6.35
CA ILE A 64 20.82 2.61 7.69
C ILE A 64 21.54 1.27 7.87
N ASP A 65 21.65 0.47 6.80
CA ASP A 65 22.32 -0.83 6.79
C ASP A 65 23.84 -0.78 6.61
N CYS A 66 24.42 0.37 6.23
CA CYS A 66 25.86 0.61 6.27
C CYS A 66 26.41 0.75 7.70
N VAL A 67 25.56 1.00 8.71
CA VAL A 67 25.98 1.17 10.11
C VAL A 67 26.45 -0.18 10.68
N PRO A 68 27.72 -0.34 11.07
CA PRO A 68 28.27 -1.64 11.42
C PRO A 68 27.63 -2.24 12.69
N LEU A 69 27.36 -3.55 12.63
CA LEU A 69 26.80 -4.35 13.72
C LEU A 69 27.86 -5.30 14.29
N ALA A 70 27.81 -5.56 15.59
CA ALA A 70 28.66 -6.55 16.25
C ALA A 70 27.91 -7.90 16.36
N PRO A 71 28.62 -9.03 16.60
CA PRO A 71 27.96 -10.32 16.86
C PRO A 71 26.97 -10.23 18.02
N THR A 72 25.84 -10.92 17.92
CA THR A 72 24.81 -10.94 18.97
C THR A 72 25.33 -11.47 20.30
N GLU A 73 26.24 -12.44 20.27
CA GLU A 73 26.95 -13.02 21.42
C GLU A 73 27.73 -11.98 22.26
N SER A 74 28.18 -10.87 21.66
CA SER A 74 28.88 -9.79 22.37
C SER A 74 27.96 -8.93 23.26
N GLY A 75 26.66 -9.21 23.26
CA GLY A 75 25.68 -8.60 24.12
C GLY A 75 25.25 -7.19 23.69
N TYR A 76 24.27 -6.65 24.43
CA TYR A 76 23.61 -5.39 24.09
C TYR A 76 24.51 -4.15 24.19
N ARG A 77 25.57 -4.20 25.02
CA ARG A 77 26.51 -3.09 25.24
C ARG A 77 27.50 -2.90 24.09
N ALA A 78 28.03 -3.99 23.55
CA ALA A 78 28.87 -3.95 22.35
C ALA A 78 28.07 -3.49 21.12
N ASN A 79 26.77 -3.83 21.08
CA ASN A 79 25.83 -3.45 20.03
C ASN A 79 25.20 -2.06 20.24
N PHE A 80 25.92 -1.06 20.76
CA PHE A 80 25.36 0.29 20.95
C PHE A 80 24.88 0.95 19.63
N LEU A 81 25.58 0.69 18.52
CA LEU A 81 25.20 1.19 17.18
C LEU A 81 23.88 0.60 16.67
N PHE A 82 23.56 -0.64 17.02
CA PHE A 82 22.25 -1.25 16.71
C PHE A 82 21.09 -0.43 17.31
N TRP A 83 21.23 0.03 18.55
CA TRP A 83 20.19 0.83 19.20
C TRP A 83 20.05 2.23 18.60
N GLY A 84 21.16 2.88 18.23
CA GLY A 84 21.14 4.15 17.49
C GLY A 84 20.47 4.01 16.12
N ARG A 85 20.84 2.97 15.37
CA ARG A 85 20.25 2.57 14.08
C ARG A 85 18.75 2.29 14.21
N ASN A 86 18.33 1.55 15.25
CA ASN A 86 16.92 1.25 15.50
C ASN A 86 16.11 2.52 15.83
N CYS A 87 16.66 3.42 16.66
CA CYS A 87 16.05 4.71 16.98
C CYS A 87 15.84 5.59 15.73
N LEU A 88 16.86 5.67 14.85
CA LEU A 88 16.74 6.36 13.57
C LEU A 88 15.68 5.72 12.67
N THR A 89 15.66 4.39 12.57
CA THR A 89 14.71 3.63 11.74
C THR A 89 13.27 3.86 12.20
N ILE A 90 12.98 3.68 13.49
CA ILE A 90 11.64 3.91 14.07
C ILE A 90 11.26 5.40 13.90
N SER A 91 12.19 6.34 14.03
CA SER A 91 11.93 7.77 13.78
C SER A 91 11.53 8.05 12.33
N LEU A 92 12.22 7.43 11.36
CA LEU A 92 11.90 7.59 9.94
C LEU A 92 10.58 6.90 9.55
N MET A 93 10.30 5.72 10.11
CA MET A 93 9.00 5.05 9.93
C MET A 93 7.86 5.89 10.52
N THR A 94 8.05 6.44 11.72
CA THR A 94 7.11 7.39 12.34
C THR A 94 6.91 8.61 11.45
N ARG A 95 7.99 9.17 10.89
CA ARG A 95 7.95 10.31 9.98
C ARG A 95 7.13 10.03 8.71
N ALA A 96 7.20 8.81 8.17
CA ALA A 96 6.41 8.37 7.02
C ALA A 96 4.91 8.18 7.38
N ILE A 97 4.61 7.62 8.56
CA ILE A 97 3.24 7.53 9.09
C ILE A 97 2.63 8.92 9.31
N LEU A 98 3.43 9.91 9.72
CA LEU A 98 2.97 11.30 9.87
C LEU A 98 2.69 11.99 8.52
N GLU A 99 3.45 11.69 7.45
CA GLU A 99 3.09 12.15 6.09
C GLU A 99 1.77 11.55 5.62
N GLN A 100 1.59 10.23 5.80
CA GLN A 100 0.34 9.56 5.44
C GLN A 100 -0.86 10.13 6.22
N LEU A 101 -0.68 10.49 7.50
CA LEU A 101 -1.69 11.19 8.28
C LEU A 101 -1.98 12.58 7.75
N HIS A 102 -0.95 13.36 7.38
CA HIS A 102 -1.13 14.71 6.85
C HIS A 102 -1.92 14.70 5.53
N LEU A 103 -1.65 13.75 4.64
CA LEU A 103 -2.40 13.55 3.40
C LEU A 103 -3.86 13.11 3.66
N THR A 104 -4.10 12.28 4.68
CA THR A 104 -5.43 11.76 5.01
C THR A 104 -6.30 12.74 5.81
N VAL A 105 -5.66 13.62 6.60
CA VAL A 105 -6.28 14.61 7.49
C VAL A 105 -5.57 15.98 7.33
N PRO A 106 -5.77 16.70 6.20
CA PRO A 106 -5.07 17.96 5.92
C PRO A 106 -5.35 19.08 6.94
N SER A 107 -6.49 18.99 7.62
CA SER A 107 -6.92 19.89 8.71
C SER A 107 -5.97 19.91 9.92
N LEU A 108 -5.04 18.94 10.05
CA LEU A 108 -3.96 18.98 11.02
C LEU A 108 -2.77 19.78 10.45
N HIS A 109 -2.57 21.00 10.96
CA HIS A 109 -1.40 21.81 10.61
C HIS A 109 -0.14 21.26 11.29
N PHE A 110 0.63 20.48 10.54
CA PHE A 110 1.94 20.00 10.92
C PHE A 110 3.01 21.09 10.67
N THR A 111 3.71 21.48 11.73
CA THR A 111 4.92 22.30 11.65
C THR A 111 6.13 21.37 11.69
N THR A 112 7.18 21.64 10.91
CA THR A 112 8.41 20.80 10.86
C THR A 112 8.92 20.39 12.23
N TRP A 113 8.95 21.34 13.19
CA TRP A 113 9.35 21.07 14.57
C TRP A 113 8.44 20.06 15.29
N ARG A 114 7.11 20.22 15.19
CA ARG A 114 6.13 19.28 15.77
C ARG A 114 6.30 17.89 15.18
N THR A 115 6.42 17.80 13.86
CA THR A 115 6.58 16.53 13.14
C THR A 115 7.89 15.83 13.55
N LEU A 116 8.98 16.58 13.72
CA LEU A 116 10.24 16.05 14.21
C LEU A 116 10.11 15.57 15.67
N SER A 117 9.52 16.36 16.57
CA SER A 117 9.29 15.95 17.96
C SER A 117 8.42 14.69 18.08
N ILE A 118 7.31 14.61 17.33
CA ILE A 118 6.43 13.43 17.30
C ILE A 118 7.13 12.22 16.68
N SER A 119 8.14 12.41 15.82
CA SER A 119 8.93 11.31 15.26
C SER A 119 10.01 10.81 16.23
N VAL A 120 10.75 11.72 16.86
CA VAL A 120 11.95 11.37 17.66
C VAL A 120 11.59 10.95 19.09
N ILE A 121 10.68 11.64 19.78
CA ILE A 121 10.40 11.40 21.20
C ILE A 121 9.82 9.99 21.44
N PRO A 122 8.80 9.51 20.71
CA PRO A 122 8.26 8.16 20.91
C PRO A 122 9.25 7.07 20.50
N SER A 123 10.06 7.31 19.47
CA SER A 123 11.10 6.39 19.00
C SER A 123 12.23 6.21 20.02
N ALA A 124 12.71 7.31 20.60
CA ALA A 124 13.70 7.28 21.67
C ALA A 124 13.15 6.59 22.93
N GLY A 125 11.90 6.87 23.32
CA GLY A 125 11.24 6.19 24.44
C GLY A 125 11.07 4.69 24.20
N SER A 126 10.66 4.28 23.00
CA SER A 126 10.56 2.87 22.60
C SER A 126 11.91 2.16 22.65
N VAL A 127 12.98 2.77 22.13
CA VAL A 127 14.34 2.19 22.17
C VAL A 127 14.89 2.13 23.59
N ALA A 128 14.67 3.14 24.43
CA ALA A 128 15.04 3.10 25.85
C ALA A 128 14.32 1.96 26.60
N PHE A 129 13.04 1.72 26.29
CA PHE A 129 12.29 0.60 26.84
C PHE A 129 12.81 -0.76 26.35
N MET A 130 13.08 -0.92 25.04
CA MET A 130 13.66 -2.16 24.49
C MET A 130 15.05 -2.44 25.10
N LEU A 131 15.87 -1.41 25.32
CA LEU A 131 17.14 -1.50 26.04
C LEU A 131 16.96 -1.99 27.49
N ALA A 132 15.99 -1.43 28.21
CA ALA A 132 15.68 -1.85 29.58
C ALA A 132 15.21 -3.32 29.62
N MET A 133 14.27 -3.70 28.76
CA MET A 133 13.79 -5.09 28.65
C MET A 133 14.90 -6.07 28.27
N THR A 134 15.81 -5.68 27.37
CA THR A 134 17.01 -6.46 27.01
C THR A 134 17.91 -6.71 28.22
N SER A 135 18.05 -5.72 29.12
CA SER A 135 18.85 -5.89 30.35
C SER A 135 18.21 -6.82 31.39
N LEU A 136 16.91 -7.11 31.27
CA LEU A 136 16.15 -7.99 32.16
C LEU A 136 16.03 -9.42 31.60
N ILE A 137 15.83 -9.56 30.30
CA ILE A 137 15.54 -10.84 29.62
C ILE A 137 16.80 -11.46 28.98
N GLY A 138 17.74 -10.63 28.52
CA GLY A 138 18.88 -11.04 27.70
C GLY A 138 18.82 -10.49 26.27
N PHE A 139 19.91 -10.70 25.53
CA PHE A 139 20.10 -10.20 24.16
C PHE A 139 20.42 -11.36 23.19
N PRO A 140 19.83 -11.41 21.98
CA PRO A 140 18.79 -10.52 21.46
C PRO A 140 17.45 -10.67 22.19
N LEU A 141 16.70 -9.57 22.30
CA LEU A 141 15.38 -9.56 22.94
C LEU A 141 14.35 -10.18 21.97
N PRO A 142 13.57 -11.20 22.37
CA PRO A 142 12.55 -11.80 21.50
C PRO A 142 11.56 -10.77 20.95
N PHE A 143 11.37 -10.80 19.63
CA PHE A 143 10.51 -9.86 18.90
C PHE A 143 10.73 -8.38 19.29
N THR A 144 11.98 -7.94 19.34
CA THR A 144 12.41 -6.60 19.81
C THR A 144 11.49 -5.49 19.28
N LEU A 145 11.28 -5.42 17.96
CA LEU A 145 10.45 -4.39 17.31
C LEU A 145 9.00 -4.40 17.82
N VAL A 146 8.41 -5.58 18.08
CA VAL A 146 7.05 -5.73 18.61
C VAL A 146 6.96 -5.26 20.06
N VAL A 147 7.95 -5.62 20.89
CA VAL A 147 8.04 -5.17 22.29
C VAL A 147 8.14 -3.65 22.39
N GLY A 148 8.71 -2.98 21.38
CA GLY A 148 8.75 -1.52 21.28
C GLY A 148 7.41 -0.84 20.95
N ILE A 149 6.43 -1.53 20.36
CA ILE A 149 5.19 -0.93 19.84
C ILE A 149 4.34 -0.24 20.94
N PRO A 150 4.07 -0.85 22.11
CA PRO A 150 3.19 -0.23 23.11
C PRO A 150 3.72 1.11 23.63
N VAL A 151 5.03 1.21 23.88
CA VAL A 151 5.67 2.44 24.36
C VAL A 151 5.75 3.49 23.25
N TRP A 152 6.04 3.08 22.02
CA TRP A 152 5.98 3.96 20.85
C TRP A 152 4.58 4.55 20.64
N PHE A 153 3.54 3.71 20.67
CA PHE A 153 2.15 4.14 20.50
C PHE A 153 1.68 5.05 21.64
N LEU A 154 2.03 4.74 22.90
CA LEU A 154 1.75 5.61 24.04
C LEU A 154 2.45 6.97 23.89
N GLY A 155 3.72 6.97 23.48
CA GLY A 155 4.47 8.20 23.20
C GLY A 155 3.80 9.04 22.11
N LEU A 156 3.34 8.42 21.02
CA LEU A 156 2.56 9.09 19.99
C LEU A 156 1.28 9.72 20.56
N VAL A 157 0.46 8.95 21.30
CA VAL A 157 -0.79 9.45 21.90
C VAL A 157 -0.52 10.66 22.82
N ILE A 158 0.55 10.62 23.62
CA ILE A 158 0.95 11.72 24.49
C ILE A 158 1.36 12.95 23.65
N CYS A 159 2.24 12.79 22.65
CA CYS A 159 2.67 13.89 21.80
C CYS A 159 1.50 14.51 21.00
N PHE A 160 0.58 13.70 20.47
CA PHE A 160 -0.64 14.18 19.81
C PHE A 160 -1.59 14.90 20.79
N GLY A 161 -1.72 14.39 22.01
CA GLY A 161 -2.47 15.05 23.08
C GLY A 161 -1.93 16.45 23.41
N ILE A 162 -0.60 16.59 23.48
CA ILE A 162 0.08 17.87 23.74
C ILE A 162 -0.09 18.84 22.56
N PHE A 163 0.24 18.42 21.33
CA PHE A 163 0.25 19.35 20.18
C PHE A 163 -1.13 19.64 19.58
N PHE A 164 -2.06 18.68 19.62
CA PHE A 164 -3.35 18.76 18.93
C PHE A 164 -4.57 18.52 19.84
N GLY A 165 -4.39 18.12 21.10
CA GLY A 165 -5.49 17.77 22.01
C GLY A 165 -6.47 18.90 22.33
N ALA A 166 -6.08 20.17 22.13
CA ALA A 166 -7.02 21.31 22.19
C ALA A 166 -7.94 21.36 20.95
N LYS A 167 -7.40 21.10 19.75
CA LYS A 167 -8.16 21.09 18.48
C LYS A 167 -9.06 19.84 18.39
N LEU A 168 -8.52 18.67 18.73
CA LEU A 168 -9.22 17.38 18.77
C LEU A 168 -10.39 17.34 19.79
N ARG A 169 -10.36 18.17 20.83
CA ARG A 169 -11.49 18.34 21.76
C ARG A 169 -12.58 19.27 21.25
N ARG A 170 -12.24 20.25 20.40
CA ARG A 170 -13.20 21.20 19.80
C ARG A 170 -13.88 20.62 18.55
N GLU A 171 -13.13 19.91 17.71
CA GLU A 171 -13.59 19.43 16.40
C GLU A 171 -13.88 17.93 16.43
N ALA A 172 -15.13 17.55 16.72
CA ALA A 172 -15.54 16.15 16.77
C ALA A 172 -15.36 15.41 15.43
N ALA A 173 -15.51 16.11 14.30
CA ALA A 173 -15.24 15.57 12.96
C ALA A 173 -13.76 15.19 12.79
N LEU A 174 -12.83 16.10 13.13
CA LEU A 174 -11.39 15.87 13.08
C LEU A 174 -10.97 14.66 13.94
N ARG A 175 -11.58 14.53 15.13
CA ARG A 175 -11.36 13.38 16.02
C ARG A 175 -11.83 12.06 15.38
N LYS A 176 -12.96 12.06 14.67
CA LYS A 176 -13.45 10.88 13.92
C LYS A 176 -12.49 10.52 12.79
N GLU A 177 -11.99 11.50 12.02
CA GLU A 177 -11.01 11.25 10.96
C GLU A 177 -9.70 10.67 11.49
N LEU A 178 -9.19 11.19 12.60
CA LEU A 178 -7.99 10.65 13.25
C LEU A 178 -8.20 9.22 13.76
N LEU A 179 -9.35 8.92 14.38
CA LEU A 179 -9.68 7.57 14.83
C LEU A 179 -9.77 6.58 13.66
N ASN A 180 -10.43 6.96 12.57
CA ASN A 180 -10.50 6.14 11.36
C ASN A 180 -9.10 5.84 10.81
N TYR A 181 -8.21 6.82 10.78
CA TYR A 181 -6.82 6.63 10.34
C TYR A 181 -6.00 5.76 11.31
N ILE A 182 -6.19 5.89 12.62
CA ILE A 182 -5.58 5.00 13.63
C ILE A 182 -5.99 3.54 13.39
N VAL A 183 -7.25 3.29 12.99
CA VAL A 183 -7.69 1.91 12.64
C VAL A 183 -7.02 1.40 11.37
N VAL A 184 -6.73 2.25 10.38
CA VAL A 184 -5.94 1.86 9.20
C VAL A 184 -4.51 1.44 9.61
N ILE A 185 -3.85 2.20 10.49
CA ILE A 185 -2.53 1.80 11.04
C ILE A 185 -2.64 0.51 11.86
N ALA A 186 -3.66 0.37 12.70
CA ALA A 186 -3.87 -0.86 13.47
C ALA A 186 -4.04 -2.08 12.55
N CYS A 187 -4.72 -1.91 11.41
CA CYS A 187 -4.84 -2.93 10.38
C CYS A 187 -3.47 -3.29 9.77
N GLN A 188 -2.62 -2.31 9.43
CA GLN A 188 -1.23 -2.55 8.99
C GLN A 188 -0.46 -3.39 10.04
N VAL A 189 -0.51 -2.99 11.31
CA VAL A 189 0.18 -3.69 12.41
C VAL A 189 -0.38 -5.10 12.59
N VAL A 190 -1.68 -5.34 12.42
CA VAL A 190 -2.26 -6.69 12.47
C VAL A 190 -1.74 -7.59 11.33
N LEU A 191 -1.53 -7.05 10.12
CA LEU A 191 -0.96 -7.84 9.02
C LEU A 191 0.44 -8.37 9.35
N THR A 192 1.27 -7.63 10.11
CA THR A 192 2.62 -8.11 10.48
C THR A 192 2.63 -9.34 11.36
N PHE A 193 1.49 -9.69 12.00
CA PHE A 193 1.30 -10.94 12.74
C PHE A 193 0.58 -12.01 11.91
N ILE A 194 -0.42 -11.62 11.10
CA ILE A 194 -1.18 -12.56 10.25
C ILE A 194 -0.26 -13.30 9.29
N TYR A 195 0.65 -12.61 8.61
CA TYR A 195 1.47 -13.22 7.55
C TYR A 195 2.50 -14.24 8.09
N PRO A 196 3.22 -13.98 9.20
CA PRO A 196 4.02 -15.02 9.87
C PRO A 196 3.20 -16.21 10.39
N ALA A 197 2.00 -15.99 10.93
CA ALA A 197 1.11 -17.08 11.32
C ALA A 197 0.66 -17.92 10.11
N TYR A 198 0.37 -17.27 8.98
CA TYR A 198 0.07 -17.92 7.70
C TYR A 198 1.25 -18.78 7.21
N LEU A 199 2.49 -18.31 7.24
CA LEU A 199 3.64 -19.16 6.87
C LEU A 199 3.85 -20.34 7.79
N TYR A 200 3.67 -20.14 9.11
CA TYR A 200 3.80 -21.22 10.07
C TYR A 200 2.81 -22.35 9.74
N GLY A 201 1.55 -22.00 9.46
CA GLY A 201 0.55 -22.95 8.96
C GLY A 201 0.93 -23.57 7.60
N PHE A 202 1.35 -22.77 6.63
CA PHE A 202 1.75 -23.25 5.29
C PHE A 202 2.91 -24.27 5.36
N ARG A 203 3.91 -24.03 6.22
CA ARG A 203 5.07 -24.92 6.42
C ARG A 203 4.76 -26.15 7.27
N ALA A 204 3.70 -26.13 8.08
CA ALA A 204 3.28 -27.25 8.91
C ALA A 204 2.37 -28.25 8.16
N ILE A 205 2.09 -28.03 6.88
CA ILE A 205 1.11 -28.78 6.08
C ILE A 205 1.79 -29.44 4.87
N ASP A 206 1.35 -30.65 4.52
CA ASP A 206 1.87 -31.43 3.38
C ASP A 206 1.65 -30.75 2.02
N SER A 207 2.52 -31.04 1.05
CA SER A 207 2.58 -30.37 -0.27
C SER A 207 1.26 -30.36 -1.06
N THR A 208 0.41 -31.39 -0.93
CA THR A 208 -0.91 -31.43 -1.61
C THR A 208 -1.91 -30.48 -0.96
N ALA A 209 -1.85 -30.31 0.37
CA ALA A 209 -2.72 -29.41 1.11
C ALA A 209 -2.20 -27.96 1.09
N GLN A 210 -0.90 -27.74 0.87
CA GLN A 210 -0.33 -26.41 0.58
C GLN A 210 -1.02 -25.71 -0.60
N THR A 211 -1.36 -26.44 -1.67
CA THR A 211 -2.09 -25.87 -2.83
C THR A 211 -3.46 -25.30 -2.44
N PHE A 212 -4.18 -25.94 -1.53
CA PHE A 212 -5.45 -25.43 -1.01
C PHE A 212 -5.23 -24.30 0.01
N TYR A 213 -4.16 -24.37 0.81
CA TYR A 213 -3.80 -23.34 1.77
C TYR A 213 -3.46 -21.99 1.10
N VAL A 214 -2.88 -22.01 -0.11
CA VAL A 214 -2.66 -20.80 -0.92
C VAL A 214 -3.95 -19.99 -1.14
N LEU A 215 -5.11 -20.64 -1.24
CA LEU A 215 -6.41 -19.96 -1.43
C LEU A 215 -6.84 -19.12 -0.23
N LEU A 216 -6.23 -19.31 0.95
CA LEU A 216 -6.44 -18.46 2.13
C LEU A 216 -5.84 -17.06 1.94
N LEU A 217 -4.80 -16.90 1.10
CA LEU A 217 -4.13 -15.62 0.90
C LEU A 217 -5.02 -14.59 0.16
N PRO A 218 -5.73 -14.93 -0.94
CA PRO A 218 -6.80 -14.10 -1.49
C PRO A 218 -7.91 -13.74 -0.48
N ILE A 219 -8.30 -14.66 0.40
CA ILE A 219 -9.33 -14.41 1.42
C ILE A 219 -8.84 -13.38 2.44
N ILE A 220 -7.58 -13.49 2.89
CA ILE A 220 -6.93 -12.48 3.75
C ILE A 220 -6.90 -11.13 3.04
N LYS A 221 -6.43 -11.06 1.78
CA LYS A 221 -6.44 -9.82 0.97
C LYS A 221 -7.84 -9.18 0.95
N ILE A 222 -8.88 -9.92 0.59
CA ILE A 222 -10.26 -9.42 0.49
C ILE A 222 -10.81 -8.93 1.84
N ALA A 223 -10.60 -9.69 2.91
CA ALA A 223 -11.05 -9.30 4.25
C ALA A 223 -10.37 -7.99 4.70
N THR A 224 -9.07 -7.86 4.49
CA THR A 224 -8.31 -6.65 4.83
C THR A 224 -8.70 -5.47 3.94
N LYS A 225 -8.95 -5.68 2.63
CA LYS A 225 -9.42 -4.63 1.70
C LYS A 225 -10.74 -4.03 2.19
N ASN A 226 -11.69 -4.89 2.54
CA ASN A 226 -12.98 -4.45 3.09
C ASN A 226 -12.85 -3.74 4.44
N TRP A 227 -12.01 -4.26 5.34
CA TRP A 227 -11.76 -3.61 6.63
C TRP A 227 -11.24 -2.17 6.44
N ILE A 228 -10.17 -1.97 5.66
CA ILE A 228 -9.62 -0.63 5.42
C ILE A 228 -10.63 0.29 4.71
N SER A 229 -11.39 -0.24 3.73
CA SER A 229 -12.44 0.51 3.02
C SER A 229 -13.55 1.03 3.95
N LEU A 230 -14.01 0.22 4.90
CA LEU A 230 -15.06 0.58 5.86
C LEU A 230 -14.67 1.80 6.72
N PHE A 231 -13.40 1.91 7.14
CA PHE A 231 -12.91 3.05 7.93
C PHE A 231 -12.55 4.27 7.08
N LEU A 232 -12.23 4.10 5.79
CA LEU A 232 -12.14 5.22 4.84
C LEU A 232 -13.52 5.82 4.53
N GLY A 233 -14.59 5.04 4.66
CA GLY A 233 -15.98 5.51 4.59
C GLY A 233 -16.31 6.13 3.23
N SER A 234 -16.56 7.45 3.20
CA SER A 234 -16.86 8.21 1.98
C SER A 234 -15.63 8.85 1.31
N LYS A 235 -14.40 8.54 1.74
CA LYS A 235 -13.16 9.07 1.14
C LYS A 235 -12.74 8.26 -0.09
N ASP A 236 -13.62 8.16 -1.08
CA ASP A 236 -13.42 7.32 -2.27
C ASP A 236 -12.12 7.65 -3.00
N ASP A 237 -11.81 8.93 -3.21
CA ASP A 237 -10.57 9.39 -3.83
C ASP A 237 -9.27 8.88 -3.15
N LEU A 238 -9.32 8.48 -1.87
CA LEU A 238 -8.19 7.91 -1.14
C LEU A 238 -8.22 6.38 -1.05
N LYS A 239 -9.37 5.73 -1.34
CA LYS A 239 -9.52 4.28 -1.24
C LYS A 239 -8.51 3.50 -2.11
N PRO A 240 -8.32 3.78 -3.41
CA PRO A 240 -7.35 3.05 -4.23
C PRO A 240 -5.97 3.08 -3.59
N GLN A 241 -5.48 4.29 -3.29
CA GLN A 241 -4.14 4.49 -2.76
C GLN A 241 -3.94 3.87 -1.37
N VAL A 242 -4.88 4.06 -0.44
CA VAL A 242 -4.72 3.59 0.95
C VAL A 242 -4.98 2.08 1.08
N VAL A 243 -5.92 1.52 0.31
CA VAL A 243 -6.21 0.09 0.37
C VAL A 243 -5.10 -0.72 -0.30
N ILE A 244 -4.77 -0.41 -1.56
CA ILE A 244 -3.81 -1.19 -2.34
C ILE A 244 -2.39 -1.07 -1.80
N LEU A 245 -1.92 0.15 -1.54
CA LEU A 245 -0.53 0.33 -1.10
C LEU A 245 -0.25 -0.21 0.31
N ASN A 246 -1.27 -0.49 1.13
CA ASN A 246 -1.07 -1.13 2.43
C ASN A 246 -1.13 -2.66 2.36
N ILE A 247 -1.97 -3.21 1.49
CA ILE A 247 -2.23 -4.65 1.44
C ILE A 247 -1.32 -5.33 0.42
N GLU A 248 -1.32 -4.86 -0.84
CA GLU A 248 -0.59 -5.53 -1.91
C GLU A 248 0.92 -5.36 -1.78
N VAL A 249 1.38 -4.21 -1.30
CA VAL A 249 2.80 -3.96 -1.04
C VAL A 249 3.34 -4.85 0.05
N PHE A 250 2.60 -4.97 1.16
CA PHE A 250 3.00 -5.85 2.25
C PHE A 250 2.96 -7.30 1.80
N ASN A 251 1.87 -7.72 1.15
CA ASN A 251 1.74 -9.04 0.58
C ASN A 251 2.91 -9.38 -0.35
N ALA A 252 3.20 -8.54 -1.35
CA ALA A 252 4.22 -8.80 -2.36
C ALA A 252 5.65 -8.82 -1.75
N LEU A 253 5.96 -7.94 -0.80
CA LEU A 253 7.26 -7.97 -0.09
C LEU A 253 7.41 -9.22 0.77
N TYR A 254 6.32 -9.59 1.43
CA TYR A 254 6.28 -10.73 2.31
C TYR A 254 6.39 -12.03 1.52
N VAL A 255 5.63 -12.16 0.42
CA VAL A 255 5.70 -13.26 -0.55
C VAL A 255 7.10 -13.34 -1.14
N ALA A 256 7.68 -12.23 -1.63
CA ALA A 256 9.04 -12.22 -2.18
C ALA A 256 10.06 -12.78 -1.17
N SER A 257 10.12 -12.20 0.04
CA SER A 257 11.05 -12.61 1.10
C SER A 257 10.85 -14.08 1.54
N SER A 258 9.60 -14.54 1.58
CA SER A 258 9.25 -15.83 2.22
C SER A 258 9.21 -17.02 1.27
N MET A 259 8.84 -16.79 0.00
CA MET A 259 8.77 -17.82 -1.02
C MET A 259 10.11 -18.08 -1.72
N GLN A 260 11.07 -17.16 -1.58
CA GLN A 260 12.46 -17.32 -2.03
C GLN A 260 13.12 -18.63 -1.55
N ASN A 261 12.78 -19.09 -0.34
CA ASN A 261 13.32 -20.32 0.23
C ASN A 261 12.42 -21.55 0.04
N ALA A 262 11.26 -21.41 -0.62
CA ALA A 262 10.20 -22.40 -0.59
C ALA A 262 9.35 -22.43 -1.87
N THR A 263 9.93 -22.87 -3.00
CA THR A 263 9.13 -23.33 -4.16
C THR A 263 9.77 -24.50 -4.89
N SER A 264 9.04 -25.62 -4.91
CA SER A 264 8.95 -26.46 -6.11
C SER A 264 8.30 -25.63 -7.23
N ILE A 265 8.75 -25.83 -8.48
CA ILE A 265 8.25 -25.16 -9.69
C ILE A 265 6.71 -25.21 -9.77
N THR A 266 6.10 -26.31 -9.32
CA THR A 266 4.65 -26.52 -9.32
C THR A 266 3.88 -25.45 -8.52
N THR A 267 4.41 -25.01 -7.37
CA THR A 267 3.74 -24.01 -6.51
C THR A 267 3.81 -22.63 -7.15
N THR A 268 4.93 -22.29 -7.80
CA THR A 268 5.10 -21.05 -8.57
C THR A 268 4.12 -21.00 -9.75
N LEU A 269 4.03 -22.09 -10.53
CA LEU A 269 3.09 -22.20 -11.65
C LEU A 269 1.62 -22.11 -11.20
N ALA A 270 1.29 -22.66 -10.03
CA ALA A 270 -0.05 -22.56 -9.46
C ALA A 270 -0.41 -21.11 -9.09
N LEU A 271 0.53 -20.35 -8.52
CA LEU A 271 0.34 -18.91 -8.24
C LEU A 271 0.19 -18.10 -9.53
N MET A 272 1.10 -18.27 -10.51
CA MET A 272 0.99 -17.61 -11.82
C MET A 272 -0.36 -17.84 -12.49
N LEU A 273 -0.93 -19.05 -12.37
CA LEU A 273 -2.24 -19.37 -12.92
C LEU A 273 -3.39 -18.71 -12.15
N VAL A 274 -3.30 -18.59 -10.83
CA VAL A 274 -4.27 -17.83 -10.02
C VAL A 274 -4.23 -16.35 -10.39
N ASP A 275 -3.05 -15.75 -10.46
CA ASP A 275 -2.85 -14.34 -10.76
C ASP A 275 -3.35 -14.02 -12.19
N PHE A 276 -3.03 -14.87 -13.18
CA PHE A 276 -3.56 -14.75 -14.55
C PHE A 276 -5.10 -14.82 -14.62
N VAL A 277 -5.72 -15.72 -13.85
CA VAL A 277 -7.19 -15.84 -13.80
C VAL A 277 -7.82 -14.60 -13.15
N LEU A 278 -7.20 -14.06 -12.11
CA LEU A 278 -7.66 -12.83 -11.44
C LEU A 278 -7.54 -11.61 -12.38
N ALA A 279 -6.39 -11.44 -13.04
CA ALA A 279 -6.18 -10.37 -14.03
C ALA A 279 -7.19 -10.46 -15.19
N TRP A 280 -7.47 -11.67 -15.69
CA TRP A 280 -8.48 -11.89 -16.75
C TRP A 280 -9.90 -11.50 -16.31
N ILE A 281 -10.27 -11.78 -15.06
CA ILE A 281 -11.56 -11.35 -14.49
C ILE A 281 -11.62 -9.82 -14.40
N SER A 282 -10.58 -9.18 -13.83
CA SER A 282 -10.49 -7.72 -13.71
C SER A 282 -10.59 -6.99 -15.06
N ILE A 283 -9.91 -7.49 -16.10
CA ILE A 283 -10.00 -6.95 -17.47
C ILE A 283 -11.42 -7.07 -18.03
N LYS A 284 -12.10 -8.19 -17.76
CA LYS A 284 -13.48 -8.42 -18.21
C LYS A 284 -14.46 -7.45 -17.54
N ASP A 285 -14.27 -7.16 -16.26
CA ASP A 285 -15.12 -6.24 -15.51
C ASP A 285 -14.96 -4.79 -16.02
N VAL A 286 -13.72 -4.34 -16.28
CA VAL A 286 -13.45 -3.04 -16.93
C VAL A 286 -14.10 -2.95 -18.31
N ASN A 287 -13.95 -3.99 -19.14
CA ASN A 287 -14.59 -4.04 -20.46
C ASN A 287 -16.12 -3.95 -20.38
N HIS A 288 -16.75 -4.58 -19.39
CA HIS A 288 -18.20 -4.48 -19.18
C HIS A 288 -18.64 -3.04 -18.89
N PHE A 289 -17.90 -2.29 -18.07
CA PHE A 289 -18.21 -0.87 -17.83
C PHE A 289 -17.91 0.02 -19.05
N LEU A 290 -16.83 -0.25 -19.79
CA LEU A 290 -16.48 0.49 -21.01
C LEU A 290 -17.53 0.36 -22.12
N VAL A 291 -18.14 -0.83 -22.29
CA VAL A 291 -19.24 -1.03 -23.25
C VAL A 291 -20.44 -0.11 -22.96
N GLY A 292 -20.72 0.14 -21.68
CA GLY A 292 -21.70 1.15 -21.27
C GLY A 292 -21.34 2.56 -21.77
N ILE A 293 -20.11 2.99 -21.56
CA ILE A 293 -19.61 4.29 -22.03
C ILE A 293 -19.64 4.39 -23.56
N THR A 294 -19.21 3.36 -24.30
CA THR A 294 -19.23 3.40 -25.78
C THR A 294 -20.65 3.49 -26.32
N SER A 295 -21.61 2.74 -25.75
CA SER A 295 -23.03 2.85 -26.16
C SER A 295 -23.65 4.23 -25.94
N LEU A 296 -23.13 5.02 -25.01
CA LEU A 296 -23.54 6.41 -24.79
C LEU A 296 -22.78 7.38 -25.71
N LEU A 297 -21.52 7.11 -26.05
CA LEU A 297 -20.75 7.85 -27.05
C LEU A 297 -21.33 7.68 -28.47
N ASP A 298 -21.86 6.50 -28.80
CA ASP A 298 -22.45 6.22 -30.12
C ASP A 298 -23.68 7.10 -30.42
N LYS A 299 -24.38 7.58 -29.38
CA LYS A 299 -25.48 8.55 -29.48
C LYS A 299 -25.04 9.96 -29.88
N ILE A 300 -23.74 10.28 -29.79
CA ILE A 300 -23.21 11.59 -30.21
C ILE A 300 -23.16 11.64 -31.75
N PRO A 301 -23.64 12.73 -32.38
CA PRO A 301 -23.62 12.90 -33.84
C PRO A 301 -22.25 12.62 -34.47
N ALA A 302 -22.25 12.00 -35.65
CA ALA A 302 -21.02 11.50 -36.30
C ALA A 302 -20.06 12.61 -36.76
N ASP A 303 -20.60 13.81 -36.96
CA ASP A 303 -19.93 15.06 -37.34
C ASP A 303 -19.44 15.88 -36.13
N HIS A 304 -19.76 15.46 -34.90
CA HIS A 304 -19.39 16.21 -33.70
C HIS A 304 -17.88 16.06 -33.36
N PRO A 305 -17.14 17.15 -33.10
CA PRO A 305 -15.71 17.11 -32.77
C PRO A 305 -15.35 16.43 -31.43
N LEU A 306 -16.33 15.87 -30.73
CA LEU A 306 -16.13 15.11 -29.48
C LEU A 306 -16.20 13.60 -29.69
N LYS A 307 -16.65 13.11 -30.86
CA LYS A 307 -16.69 11.68 -31.16
C LYS A 307 -15.30 11.04 -31.26
N THR A 308 -14.28 11.85 -31.55
CA THR A 308 -12.85 11.49 -31.57
C THR A 308 -12.10 11.93 -30.31
N ALA A 309 -12.76 12.59 -29.35
CA ALA A 309 -12.15 13.02 -28.10
C ALA A 309 -12.08 11.87 -27.08
N ASN A 310 -11.24 12.02 -26.06
CA ASN A 310 -11.19 11.08 -24.94
C ASN A 310 -12.53 11.12 -24.18
N PHE A 311 -13.07 9.96 -23.80
CA PHE A 311 -14.31 9.87 -22.99
C PHE A 311 -14.26 10.73 -21.71
N VAL A 312 -13.07 10.92 -21.12
CA VAL A 312 -12.84 11.83 -19.99
C VAL A 312 -13.01 13.31 -20.38
N GLU A 313 -12.54 13.71 -21.57
CA GLU A 313 -12.71 15.07 -22.09
C GLU A 313 -14.19 15.36 -22.40
N VAL A 314 -14.90 14.38 -22.97
CA VAL A 314 -16.36 14.43 -23.20
C VAL A 314 -17.10 14.62 -21.86
N ALA A 315 -16.76 13.84 -20.83
CA ALA A 315 -17.38 13.96 -19.50
C ALA A 315 -17.13 15.33 -18.85
N LEU A 316 -15.91 15.87 -18.97
CA LEU A 316 -15.56 17.20 -18.47
C LEU A 316 -16.30 18.32 -19.23
N GLN A 317 -16.44 18.22 -20.55
CA GLN A 317 -17.21 19.21 -21.31
C GLN A 317 -18.71 19.13 -20.98
N MET A 318 -19.30 17.93 -20.88
CA MET A 318 -20.69 17.75 -20.43
C MET A 318 -20.95 18.42 -19.07
N LEU A 319 -19.98 18.36 -18.15
CA LEU A 319 -20.07 18.97 -16.83
C LEU A 319 -19.91 20.51 -16.85
N ASP A 320 -18.99 21.03 -17.67
CA ASP A 320 -18.75 22.48 -17.73
C ASP A 320 -19.85 23.24 -18.50
N GLU A 321 -20.60 22.56 -19.37
CA GLU A 321 -21.77 23.12 -20.06
C GLU A 321 -23.04 23.18 -19.19
N ASP A 322 -23.15 22.36 -18.13
CA ASP A 322 -24.36 22.24 -17.32
C ASP A 322 -24.20 22.70 -15.86
N ALA A 323 -24.74 23.88 -15.57
CA ALA A 323 -24.67 24.49 -14.24
C ALA A 323 -25.60 23.84 -13.20
N GLN A 324 -26.58 23.00 -13.59
CA GLN A 324 -27.38 22.20 -12.65
C GLN A 324 -26.70 20.86 -12.37
N LEU A 325 -26.20 20.19 -13.40
CA LEU A 325 -25.41 18.97 -13.26
C LEU A 325 -24.14 19.23 -12.41
N LYS A 326 -23.49 20.38 -12.58
CA LYS A 326 -22.39 20.84 -11.70
C LYS A 326 -22.81 21.01 -10.24
N LYS A 327 -24.09 21.22 -9.92
CA LYS A 327 -24.62 21.28 -8.55
C LYS A 327 -25.02 19.90 -8.02
N ASP A 328 -25.77 19.10 -8.79
CA ASP A 328 -26.20 17.77 -8.34
C ASP A 328 -25.02 16.80 -8.20
N VAL A 329 -24.07 16.81 -9.14
CA VAL A 329 -22.85 15.98 -9.04
C VAL A 329 -21.92 16.49 -7.93
N SER A 330 -21.95 17.79 -7.58
CA SER A 330 -21.20 18.31 -6.42
C SER A 330 -21.70 17.81 -5.06
N LEU A 331 -22.87 17.16 -5.02
CA LEU A 331 -23.52 16.71 -3.79
C LEU A 331 -23.42 15.20 -3.52
N ARG A 332 -22.62 14.44 -4.28
CA ARG A 332 -22.32 13.02 -3.92
C ARG A 332 -20.98 12.77 -3.22
N TYR A 333 -19.85 13.35 -3.64
CA TYR A 333 -18.57 13.11 -2.94
C TYR A 333 -17.68 14.37 -2.82
N PHE A 334 -17.14 14.57 -1.60
CA PHE A 334 -16.62 15.84 -1.09
C PHE A 334 -15.34 16.36 -1.76
N SER A 335 -15.33 17.67 -2.09
CA SER A 335 -14.10 18.47 -2.19
C SER A 335 -13.98 19.39 -0.96
N VAL A 336 -12.83 19.38 -0.29
CA VAL A 336 -12.51 20.25 0.87
C VAL A 336 -11.90 21.59 0.43
N HIS A 337 -11.66 21.81 -0.86
CA HIS A 337 -11.09 23.06 -1.36
C HIS A 337 -11.92 23.73 -2.46
N HIS A 338 -12.32 24.96 -2.15
CA HIS A 338 -12.92 25.91 -3.07
C HIS A 338 -11.82 26.46 -4.00
N TYR A 339 -11.82 26.04 -5.26
CA TYR A 339 -10.89 26.54 -6.27
C TYR A 339 -11.55 27.67 -7.09
N PRO A 340 -10.86 28.79 -7.38
CA PRO A 340 -11.41 29.87 -8.19
C PRO A 340 -11.74 29.38 -9.61
N ASP A 341 -12.84 29.87 -10.19
CA ASP A 341 -13.29 29.43 -11.52
C ASP A 341 -12.17 29.54 -12.57
N ALA A 342 -12.04 28.50 -13.40
CA ALA A 342 -11.09 28.48 -14.50
C ALA A 342 -11.36 29.65 -15.48
N PRO A 343 -10.32 30.24 -16.10
CA PRO A 343 -10.50 31.31 -17.07
C PRO A 343 -11.41 30.84 -18.21
N LYS A 344 -12.52 31.55 -18.41
CA LYS A 344 -13.56 31.24 -19.40
C LYS A 344 -13.04 31.43 -20.83
N ASN A 345 -12.28 30.47 -21.33
CA ASN A 345 -12.08 30.33 -22.76
C ASN A 345 -13.45 30.04 -23.40
N LYS A 346 -13.90 30.94 -24.28
CA LYS A 346 -15.14 30.80 -25.04
C LYS A 346 -14.97 29.72 -26.12
N LYS A 347 -14.83 28.44 -25.74
CA LYS A 347 -15.30 27.36 -26.60
C LYS A 347 -16.81 27.53 -26.74
N ALA A 348 -17.35 27.33 -27.94
CA ALA A 348 -18.79 27.47 -28.18
C ALA A 348 -19.56 26.50 -27.27
N ARG A 349 -20.74 26.91 -26.79
CA ARG A 349 -21.69 25.96 -26.19
C ARG A 349 -22.07 24.98 -27.29
N VAL A 350 -21.68 23.72 -27.18
CA VAL A 350 -22.05 22.71 -28.17
C VAL A 350 -23.25 21.97 -27.62
N HIS A 351 -24.38 22.00 -28.32
CA HIS A 351 -25.52 21.19 -27.92
C HIS A 351 -25.20 19.73 -28.22
N LEU A 352 -24.66 19.04 -27.21
CA LEU A 352 -24.70 17.60 -27.14
C LEU A 352 -26.18 17.18 -27.06
N ASP A 353 -26.56 16.23 -27.90
CA ASP A 353 -27.93 15.72 -28.05
C ASP A 353 -28.47 14.73 -26.97
N PRO A 354 -27.73 14.27 -25.93
CA PRO A 354 -28.31 13.44 -24.88
C PRO A 354 -29.06 14.26 -23.82
N THR A 355 -30.07 13.64 -23.24
CA THR A 355 -30.88 14.20 -22.15
C THR A 355 -30.06 14.44 -20.86
N SER A 356 -30.59 15.25 -19.94
CA SER A 356 -29.93 15.53 -18.64
C SER A 356 -29.62 14.25 -17.85
N ASP A 357 -30.51 13.25 -17.91
CA ASP A 357 -30.36 11.98 -17.21
C ASP A 357 -29.24 11.15 -17.84
N GLU A 358 -29.17 11.08 -19.18
CA GLU A 358 -28.10 10.38 -19.91
C GLU A 358 -26.73 11.04 -19.71
N ARG A 359 -26.66 12.39 -19.62
CA ARG A 359 -25.43 13.12 -19.28
C ARG A 359 -24.96 12.81 -17.85
N THR A 360 -25.91 12.69 -16.92
CA THR A 360 -25.61 12.29 -15.53
C THR A 360 -25.13 10.84 -15.47
N GLU A 361 -25.79 9.92 -16.17
CA GLU A 361 -25.36 8.52 -16.27
C GLU A 361 -23.96 8.41 -16.88
N TYR A 362 -23.69 9.12 -17.98
CA TYR A 362 -22.39 9.12 -18.64
C TYR A 362 -21.25 9.55 -17.70
N ILE A 363 -21.44 10.63 -16.95
CA ILE A 363 -20.46 11.13 -15.98
C ILE A 363 -20.28 10.14 -14.82
N GLN A 364 -21.37 9.54 -14.31
CA GLN A 364 -21.28 8.53 -13.27
C GLN A 364 -20.54 7.26 -13.74
N LYS A 365 -20.84 6.75 -14.94
CA LYS A 365 -20.13 5.60 -15.54
C LYS A 365 -18.65 5.91 -15.77
N THR A 366 -18.33 7.10 -16.25
CA THR A 366 -16.95 7.57 -16.43
C THR A 366 -16.20 7.62 -15.10
N ALA A 367 -16.82 8.13 -14.04
CA ALA A 367 -16.24 8.16 -12.70
C ALA A 367 -16.05 6.75 -12.09
N GLN A 368 -16.95 5.81 -12.35
CA GLN A 368 -16.79 4.40 -11.94
C GLN A 368 -15.64 3.72 -12.70
N VAL A 369 -15.56 3.88 -14.03
CA VAL A 369 -14.47 3.32 -14.84
C VAL A 369 -13.11 3.84 -14.39
N LEU A 370 -12.95 5.15 -14.16
CA LEU A 370 -11.68 5.71 -13.69
C LEU A 370 -11.29 5.19 -12.29
N PHE A 371 -12.27 4.99 -11.40
CA PHE A 371 -12.04 4.44 -10.07
C PHE A 371 -11.60 2.97 -10.12
N THR A 372 -12.32 2.11 -10.87
CA THR A 372 -11.95 0.69 -11.04
C THR A 372 -10.61 0.55 -11.77
N ALA A 373 -10.37 1.36 -12.80
CA ALA A 373 -9.10 1.37 -13.53
C ALA A 373 -7.93 1.82 -12.64
N GLU A 374 -8.11 2.81 -11.76
CA GLU A 374 -7.07 3.18 -10.80
C GLU A 374 -6.74 2.02 -9.84
N PHE A 375 -7.75 1.32 -9.32
CA PHE A 375 -7.55 0.15 -8.47
C PHE A 375 -6.73 -0.93 -9.18
N ILE A 376 -7.14 -1.34 -10.38
CA ILE A 376 -6.46 -2.40 -11.15
C ILE A 376 -5.05 -1.96 -11.54
N VAL A 377 -4.90 -0.79 -12.16
CA VAL A 377 -3.58 -0.27 -12.54
C VAL A 377 -2.65 -0.20 -11.34
N LEU A 378 -3.13 0.18 -10.15
CA LEU A 378 -2.32 0.26 -8.95
C LEU A 378 -1.96 -1.13 -8.37
N ILE A 379 -2.85 -2.13 -8.46
CA ILE A 379 -2.57 -3.53 -8.07
C ILE A 379 -1.47 -4.11 -8.94
N GLU A 380 -1.71 -4.21 -10.25
CA GLU A 380 -0.77 -4.74 -11.25
C GLU A 380 0.59 -4.09 -11.07
N PHE A 381 0.58 -2.77 -10.99
CA PHE A 381 1.78 -2.00 -10.80
C PHE A 381 2.50 -2.33 -9.45
N THR A 382 1.79 -2.48 -8.33
CA THR A 382 2.44 -2.93 -7.08
C THR A 382 3.01 -4.34 -7.16
N GLU A 383 2.39 -5.25 -7.90
CA GLU A 383 2.87 -6.64 -7.99
C GLU A 383 4.15 -6.74 -8.83
N VAL A 384 4.30 -5.93 -9.89
CA VAL A 384 5.53 -5.90 -10.71
C VAL A 384 6.71 -5.20 -10.01
N ILE A 385 6.48 -4.07 -9.35
CA ILE A 385 7.59 -3.24 -8.81
C ILE A 385 8.27 -3.78 -7.56
N ILE A 386 7.51 -4.49 -6.72
CA ILE A 386 7.96 -4.92 -5.42
C ILE A 386 9.08 -5.95 -5.53
N PRO A 387 8.96 -7.00 -6.38
CA PRO A 387 10.05 -7.89 -6.74
C PRO A 387 11.32 -7.17 -7.19
N PHE A 388 11.20 -6.15 -8.04
CA PHE A 388 12.35 -5.40 -8.57
C PHE A 388 13.07 -4.56 -7.50
N ILE A 389 12.30 -3.87 -6.64
CA ILE A 389 12.86 -3.07 -5.55
C ILE A 389 13.48 -3.94 -4.46
N TYR A 390 12.83 -5.06 -4.12
CA TYR A 390 13.40 -6.07 -3.25
C TYR A 390 14.72 -6.61 -3.85
N SER A 391 14.75 -6.92 -5.15
CA SER A 391 15.94 -7.41 -5.84
C SER A 391 17.11 -6.43 -5.79
N ILE A 392 16.89 -5.15 -6.12
CA ILE A 392 17.94 -4.10 -6.00
C ILE A 392 18.45 -4.00 -4.56
N TYR A 393 17.54 -4.01 -3.58
CA TYR A 393 17.92 -3.93 -2.18
C TYR A 393 18.73 -5.15 -1.73
N THR A 394 18.33 -6.36 -2.13
CA THR A 394 19.05 -7.60 -1.81
C THR A 394 20.44 -7.63 -2.44
N ILE A 395 20.62 -7.11 -3.66
CA ILE A 395 21.94 -6.92 -4.27
C ILE A 395 22.78 -5.93 -3.44
N ALA A 396 22.20 -4.79 -3.03
CA ALA A 396 22.90 -3.82 -2.18
C ALA A 396 23.29 -4.40 -0.82
N MET A 397 22.42 -5.22 -0.21
CA MET A 397 22.73 -5.95 1.03
C MET A 397 23.82 -7.01 0.84
N PHE A 398 23.85 -7.71 -0.28
CA PHE A 398 24.81 -8.78 -0.53
C PHE A 398 26.27 -8.30 -0.55
N GLU A 399 26.52 -7.08 -1.00
CA GLU A 399 27.84 -6.45 -1.03
C GLU A 399 28.21 -5.75 0.31
N LEU A 400 27.28 -5.62 1.26
CA LEU A 400 27.53 -4.97 2.55
C LEU A 400 28.00 -5.96 3.64
N PRO A 401 28.89 -5.53 4.57
CA PRO A 401 29.45 -6.41 5.59
C PRO A 401 28.38 -6.97 6.54
N ASN A 402 27.30 -6.21 6.79
CA ASN A 402 26.19 -6.61 7.64
C ASN A 402 25.34 -7.76 7.09
N ARG A 403 25.56 -8.22 5.84
CA ARG A 403 24.90 -9.41 5.28
C ARG A 403 25.01 -10.64 6.19
N VAL A 404 26.08 -10.70 6.99
CA VAL A 404 26.35 -11.77 7.97
C VAL A 404 25.38 -11.78 9.15
N PHE A 405 24.38 -10.89 9.22
CA PHE A 405 23.34 -10.84 10.26
C PHE A 405 21.91 -11.02 9.71
N TYR A 406 21.78 -11.29 8.41
CA TYR A 406 20.51 -11.53 7.73
C TYR A 406 20.42 -13.00 7.28
N PRO A 407 19.61 -13.86 7.94
CA PRO A 407 19.53 -15.30 7.63
C PRO A 407 19.24 -15.61 6.15
N GLN A 408 18.40 -14.79 5.49
CA GLN A 408 18.06 -14.96 4.07
C GLN A 408 19.21 -14.65 3.09
N ILE A 409 20.28 -13.97 3.51
CA ILE A 409 21.39 -13.55 2.64
C ILE A 409 22.75 -14.13 3.11
N ARG A 410 22.92 -14.40 4.41
CA ARG A 410 24.16 -14.91 5.03
C ARG A 410 24.75 -16.13 4.30
N ALA A 411 23.90 -17.02 3.79
CA ALA A 411 24.29 -18.27 3.14
C ALA A 411 24.29 -18.23 1.59
N LEU A 412 23.95 -17.10 0.97
CA LEU A 412 23.95 -16.97 -0.50
C LEU A 412 25.38 -16.83 -1.04
N ASP A 413 25.68 -17.56 -2.11
CA ASP A 413 26.80 -17.31 -3.01
C ASP A 413 26.35 -16.46 -4.21
N ARG A 414 27.29 -15.95 -5.03
CA ARG A 414 26.93 -15.14 -6.21
C ARG A 414 26.06 -15.92 -7.20
N THR A 415 26.30 -17.23 -7.34
CA THR A 415 25.57 -18.13 -8.24
C THR A 415 24.12 -18.35 -7.80
N SER A 416 23.87 -18.69 -6.53
CA SER A 416 22.50 -18.80 -6.02
C SER A 416 21.81 -17.44 -5.92
N LEU A 417 22.54 -16.35 -5.70
CA LEU A 417 21.99 -14.99 -5.81
C LEU A 417 21.47 -14.74 -7.23
N PHE A 418 22.24 -15.02 -8.29
CA PHE A 418 21.76 -14.88 -9.66
C PHE A 418 20.62 -15.85 -10.01
N SER A 419 20.59 -17.06 -9.45
CA SER A 419 19.45 -17.99 -9.64
C SER A 419 18.19 -17.53 -8.90
N MET A 420 18.33 -17.04 -7.66
CA MET A 420 17.25 -16.45 -6.87
C MET A 420 16.68 -15.20 -7.57
N LEU A 421 17.56 -14.27 -7.97
CA LEU A 421 17.19 -13.09 -8.74
C LEU A 421 16.62 -13.47 -10.12
N GLY A 422 17.09 -14.54 -10.76
CA GLY A 422 16.57 -15.04 -12.03
C GLY A 422 15.13 -15.55 -11.90
N ASN A 423 14.83 -16.33 -10.85
CA ASN A 423 13.47 -16.76 -10.54
C ASN A 423 12.54 -15.58 -10.21
N ILE A 424 13.09 -14.49 -9.65
CA ILE A 424 12.35 -13.24 -9.39
C ILE A 424 12.22 -12.38 -10.67
N ALA A 425 13.21 -12.41 -11.58
CA ALA A 425 13.24 -11.61 -12.81
C ALA A 425 12.52 -12.24 -14.00
N ILE A 426 12.06 -13.50 -13.88
CA ILE A 426 11.05 -14.07 -14.79
C ILE A 426 9.69 -13.37 -14.60
N TYR A 427 9.46 -12.69 -13.46
CA TYR A 427 8.31 -11.81 -13.26
C TYR A 427 8.54 -10.39 -13.79
N ASP A 428 8.12 -10.21 -15.04
CA ASP A 428 7.40 -9.06 -15.63
C ASP A 428 7.91 -7.60 -15.46
N ARG A 429 7.29 -6.65 -16.19
CA ARG A 429 7.95 -5.42 -16.66
C ARG A 429 7.10 -4.12 -16.59
N GLU A 430 7.66 -3.10 -15.91
CA GLU A 430 7.36 -1.63 -16.00
C GLU A 430 6.39 -0.97 -14.96
N TRP A 431 6.40 0.39 -14.86
CA TRP A 431 6.31 1.17 -13.58
C TRP A 431 5.47 2.50 -13.63
N ARG A 432 5.08 3.28 -12.57
CA ARG A 432 5.26 3.23 -11.08
C ARG A 432 4.26 4.03 -10.17
N MET A 433 4.20 3.73 -8.84
CA MET A 433 3.80 4.55 -7.65
C MET A 433 3.70 3.75 -6.29
N VAL A 434 4.72 3.69 -5.39
CA VAL A 434 4.61 2.97 -4.07
C VAL A 434 5.35 3.58 -2.85
N GLN A 435 5.84 4.82 -2.88
CA GLN A 435 7.00 5.17 -2.04
C GLN A 435 6.91 5.09 -0.51
N SER A 436 5.92 5.71 0.10
CA SER A 436 5.84 5.74 1.56
C SER A 436 5.60 4.35 2.15
N ASN A 437 4.80 3.53 1.47
CA ASN A 437 4.47 2.18 1.89
C ASN A 437 5.62 1.19 1.65
N LEU A 438 6.34 1.32 0.52
CA LEU A 438 7.62 0.63 0.33
C LEU A 438 8.58 0.84 1.49
N PHE A 439 8.80 2.10 1.89
CA PHE A 439 9.73 2.41 2.96
C PHE A 439 9.31 1.74 4.26
N LEU A 440 8.02 1.86 4.64
CA LEU A 440 7.49 1.21 5.85
C LEU A 440 7.63 -0.31 5.81
N TRP A 441 7.21 -0.94 4.72
CA TRP A 441 7.14 -2.40 4.65
C TRP A 441 8.49 -3.07 4.38
N ILE A 442 9.39 -2.44 3.61
CA ILE A 442 10.78 -2.93 3.46
C ILE A 442 11.53 -2.73 4.78
N CYS A 443 11.44 -1.56 5.43
CA CYS A 443 12.00 -1.36 6.76
C CYS A 443 11.49 -2.45 7.71
N TYR A 444 10.17 -2.59 7.86
CA TYR A 444 9.62 -3.54 8.82
C TYR A 444 10.07 -4.98 8.53
N THR A 445 9.83 -5.48 7.31
CA THR A 445 10.05 -6.89 6.96
C THR A 445 11.53 -7.27 7.10
N ILE A 446 12.42 -6.40 6.65
CA ILE A 446 13.86 -6.70 6.62
C ILE A 446 14.50 -6.46 7.98
N GLN A 447 14.15 -5.37 8.68
CA GLN A 447 14.62 -5.16 10.05
C GLN A 447 14.15 -6.29 10.96
N ASN A 448 12.89 -6.73 10.84
CA ASN A 448 12.38 -7.86 11.64
C ASN A 448 13.09 -9.19 11.34
N SER A 449 13.71 -9.35 10.17
CA SER A 449 14.53 -10.53 9.82
C SER A 449 15.98 -10.50 10.34
N LEU A 450 16.43 -9.38 10.93
CA LEU A 450 17.77 -9.26 11.51
C LEU A 450 17.89 -10.06 12.82
N ASP A 451 18.95 -10.85 12.98
CA ASP A 451 19.18 -11.69 14.17
C ASP A 451 19.07 -10.90 15.50
N HIS A 452 19.56 -9.65 15.53
CA HIS A 452 19.52 -8.76 16.70
C HIS A 452 18.10 -8.41 17.17
N ASN A 453 17.08 -8.56 16.32
CA ASN A 453 15.67 -8.33 16.68
C ASN A 453 14.97 -9.58 17.25
N GLY A 454 15.64 -10.74 17.29
CA GLY A 454 15.15 -11.93 18.02
C GLY A 454 13.82 -12.50 17.51
N ALA A 455 13.54 -12.37 16.21
CA ALA A 455 12.29 -12.86 15.61
C ALA A 455 12.33 -14.37 15.33
N ASP A 456 12.10 -15.17 16.37
CA ASP A 456 11.96 -16.63 16.27
C ASP A 456 10.50 -17.08 16.39
N PHE A 457 9.87 -17.37 15.26
CA PHE A 457 8.49 -17.86 15.19
C PHE A 457 8.32 -19.34 15.61
N SER A 458 9.41 -20.05 15.93
CA SER A 458 9.35 -21.38 16.55
C SER A 458 9.15 -21.33 18.07
N TRP A 459 9.27 -20.14 18.67
CA TRP A 459 9.16 -19.89 20.12
C TRP A 459 10.18 -20.66 20.98
N GLN A 460 11.29 -21.13 20.40
CA GLN A 460 12.27 -21.94 21.12
C GLN A 460 13.36 -21.12 21.81
N PHE A 461 13.67 -19.92 21.30
CA PHE A 461 14.57 -18.91 21.88
C PHE A 461 15.85 -19.51 22.48
N SER A 462 16.55 -20.33 21.70
CA SER A 462 17.68 -21.15 22.16
C SER A 462 18.78 -20.36 22.87
N TRP A 463 19.03 -19.12 22.44
CA TRP A 463 20.02 -18.22 23.03
C TRP A 463 19.70 -17.80 24.47
N LEU A 464 18.43 -17.71 24.87
CA LEU A 464 18.04 -17.37 26.24
C LEU A 464 18.32 -18.50 27.23
N LYS A 465 18.32 -19.76 26.77
CA LYS A 465 18.60 -20.93 27.62
C LYS A 465 20.05 -20.97 28.09
N ASN A 466 20.95 -20.31 27.36
CA ASN A 466 22.38 -20.22 27.69
C ASN A 466 22.72 -18.97 28.52
N ALA A 467 21.79 -18.03 28.70
CA ALA A 467 22.03 -16.76 29.42
C ALA A 467 21.88 -16.86 30.95
N HIS A 468 21.49 -18.03 31.46
CA HIS A 468 21.34 -18.33 32.90
C HIS A 468 22.24 -19.50 33.35
N GLY A 469 23.29 -19.81 32.59
CA GLY A 469 24.35 -20.78 32.94
C GLY A 469 25.56 -20.11 33.57
#